data_AF-A0A2N1RTL1-F1
#
_entry.id   AF-A0A2N1RTL1-F1
#
_cell.length_a   1.000
_cell.length_b   1.000
_cell.length_c   1.000
_cell.angle_alpha   90.00
_cell.angle_beta   90.00
_cell.angle_gamma   90.00
#
_symmetry.space_group_name_H-M   'P 1'
#
loop_
_entity.id
_entity.type
_entity.pdbx_description
1 polymer ?
#
loop_
_entity_poly.entity_id
_entity_poly.type
_entity_poly.pdbx_seq_one_letter_code
_entity_poly.pdbx_strand_id
1 'polypeptide(L)'
;MIFDVFNNYYQIKKFKSAQARLANRPAFNYLYPAIQMTNACNKQCKACLRSANSDIAKVEHDVFEKYLVDLRNLSESYHIEYQFVTGGEPTIWKSQGFDIVDVLASLFELNLIKTISMPSNGKVFEDINFAREFFTRLSSRINGTMIVGISIAEYQENLTNSGYIAMDNLIKLSKEPGMKFLPVILVTLSVDDDTDQRLSKIYPGVFQRVTPLAPLGDASDMKDIAPSLTLKGKNKDALGSFYPHYKADVMKKLKISGRDFDRMANSEIIDRMSLHTHCGMSPFVDDKWHYCLPYKDDPRFDLCGIGEMREGTIPDFLNDAGAINCFRAEGLITTLKDHKKNLTKDTREKLEDLFRSSSKVSIAYRGCMVCKAFYDIGVVEELLHEHSDCKR
;
A
#
# COMPACT_ATOMS: atom_id res chain seq x y z
N MET A 1 33.45 -15.17 -4.43
CA MET A 1 32.58 -16.29 -3.99
C MET A 1 32.53 -16.45 -2.48
N ILE A 2 33.64 -16.63 -1.74
CA ILE A 2 33.60 -16.73 -0.26
C ILE A 2 33.34 -15.37 0.42
N PHE A 3 33.91 -14.27 -0.10
CA PHE A 3 33.72 -12.91 0.43
C PHE A 3 32.27 -12.37 0.32
N ASP A 4 31.51 -12.79 -0.69
CA ASP A 4 30.11 -12.36 -0.89
C ASP A 4 29.16 -13.03 0.12
N VAL A 5 29.49 -14.23 0.59
CA VAL A 5 28.70 -14.97 1.61
C VAL A 5 28.90 -14.38 3.01
N PHE A 6 30.14 -13.98 3.35
CA PHE A 6 30.45 -13.39 4.66
C PHE A 6 29.89 -11.97 4.83
N ASN A 7 29.90 -11.14 3.79
CA ASN A 7 29.30 -9.80 3.84
C ASN A 7 27.77 -9.87 3.99
N ASN A 8 27.13 -10.85 3.34
CA ASN A 8 25.68 -11.05 3.48
C ASN A 8 25.33 -11.53 4.90
N TYR A 9 26.09 -12.48 5.46
CA TYR A 9 25.90 -12.95 6.83
C TYR A 9 26.07 -11.85 7.89
N TYR A 10 27.09 -10.99 7.76
CA TYR A 10 27.32 -9.92 8.73
C TYR A 10 26.23 -8.85 8.69
N GLN A 11 25.73 -8.49 7.50
CA GLN A 11 24.63 -7.54 7.34
C GLN A 11 23.30 -8.12 7.85
N ILE A 12 23.02 -9.40 7.60
CA ILE A 12 21.87 -10.13 8.15
C ILE A 12 21.95 -10.17 9.68
N LYS A 13 23.13 -10.43 10.27
CA LYS A 13 23.29 -10.45 11.74
C LYS A 13 23.12 -9.07 12.37
N LYS A 14 23.59 -8.01 11.69
CA LYS A 14 23.39 -6.61 12.11
C LYS A 14 21.93 -6.16 11.99
N PHE A 15 21.21 -6.68 10.99
CA PHE A 15 19.77 -6.48 10.83
C PHE A 15 18.96 -7.25 11.88
N LYS A 16 19.25 -8.54 12.12
CA LYS A 16 18.62 -9.36 13.16
C LYS A 16 18.85 -8.81 14.57
N SER A 17 20.04 -8.27 14.85
CA SER A 17 20.31 -7.59 16.14
C SER A 17 19.61 -6.23 16.27
N ALA A 18 19.37 -5.52 15.17
CA ALA A 18 18.54 -4.32 15.17
C ALA A 18 17.05 -4.66 15.39
N GLN A 19 16.56 -5.76 14.81
CA GLN A 19 15.22 -6.32 15.09
C GLN A 19 15.09 -6.80 16.54
N ALA A 20 16.08 -7.50 17.09
CA ALA A 20 16.07 -7.94 18.49
C ALA A 20 16.05 -6.76 19.48
N ARG A 21 16.63 -5.61 19.11
CA ARG A 21 16.51 -4.36 19.89
C ARG A 21 15.15 -3.69 19.76
N LEU A 22 14.42 -3.93 18.67
CA LEU A 22 13.04 -3.48 18.49
C LEU A 22 12.04 -4.39 19.23
N ALA A 23 12.38 -5.67 19.44
CA ALA A 23 11.57 -6.67 20.14
C ALA A 23 11.46 -6.46 21.67
N ASN A 24 12.32 -5.62 22.28
CA ASN A 24 12.38 -5.39 23.73
C ASN A 24 11.70 -4.11 24.22
N ARG A 25 10.87 -3.45 23.39
CA ARG A 25 9.90 -2.45 23.86
C ARG A 25 8.57 -3.17 24.12
N PRO A 26 7.72 -2.77 25.09
CA PRO A 26 6.34 -3.23 25.10
C PRO A 26 5.74 -2.76 23.77
N ALA A 27 5.62 -3.69 22.83
CA ALA A 27 5.37 -3.38 21.44
C ALA A 27 3.87 -3.15 21.29
N PHE A 28 3.40 -1.94 21.58
CA PHE A 28 2.25 -1.48 20.83
C PHE A 28 2.65 -1.54 19.36
N ASN A 29 2.08 -2.52 18.67
CA ASN A 29 2.21 -2.64 17.23
C ASN A 29 1.47 -1.46 16.62
N TYR A 30 2.13 -0.72 15.73
CA TYR A 30 1.48 0.35 14.98
C TYR A 30 0.50 -0.27 14.00
N LEU A 31 -0.78 0.07 14.13
CA LEU A 31 -1.81 -0.34 13.20
C LEU A 31 -2.13 0.85 12.28
N TYR A 32 -2.26 0.58 10.97
CA TYR A 32 -2.60 1.60 9.97
C TYR A 32 -3.90 1.19 9.27
N PRO A 33 -5.07 1.33 9.92
CA PRO A 33 -6.33 0.92 9.33
C PRO A 33 -6.61 1.68 8.03
N ALA A 34 -7.21 0.97 7.09
CA ALA A 34 -7.73 1.52 5.86
C ALA A 34 -9.22 1.18 5.78
N ILE A 35 -10.09 2.14 5.47
CA ILE A 35 -11.51 1.90 5.23
C ILE A 35 -11.86 2.30 3.81
N GLN A 36 -12.61 1.45 3.13
CA GLN A 36 -13.16 1.72 1.81
C GLN A 36 -14.64 2.06 1.94
N MET A 37 -14.98 3.33 1.73
CA MET A 37 -16.36 3.79 1.92
C MET A 37 -17.29 3.32 0.78
N THR A 38 -16.76 3.18 -0.42
CA THR A 38 -17.51 2.71 -1.59
C THR A 38 -16.58 2.20 -2.67
N ASN A 39 -17.06 1.34 -3.57
CA ASN A 39 -16.37 1.04 -4.82
C ASN A 39 -16.87 1.84 -6.02
N ALA A 40 -17.93 2.64 -5.87
CA ALA A 40 -18.38 3.57 -6.90
C ALA A 40 -17.32 4.65 -7.16
N CYS A 41 -17.18 5.03 -8.42
CA CYS A 41 -16.27 6.08 -8.85
C CYS A 41 -16.94 6.95 -9.93
N ASN A 42 -16.67 8.24 -9.92
CA ASN A 42 -17.09 9.18 -10.98
C ASN A 42 -16.08 9.26 -12.14
N LYS A 43 -15.05 8.39 -12.16
CA LYS A 43 -14.10 8.21 -13.27
C LYS A 43 -13.88 6.71 -13.53
N GLN A 44 -13.63 6.38 -14.80
CA GLN A 44 -13.20 5.05 -15.24
C GLN A 44 -11.74 5.12 -15.72
N CYS A 45 -10.80 4.96 -14.78
CA CYS A 45 -9.38 5.06 -15.10
C CYS A 45 -8.87 3.75 -15.73
N LYS A 46 -8.20 3.82 -16.89
CA LYS A 46 -7.66 2.64 -17.58
C LYS A 46 -6.68 1.84 -16.73
N ALA A 47 -5.90 2.51 -15.88
CA ALA A 47 -4.93 1.85 -14.99
C ALA A 47 -5.44 1.78 -13.54
N CYS A 48 -6.75 1.65 -13.35
CA CYS A 48 -7.32 1.47 -12.02
C CYS A 48 -6.96 0.07 -11.48
N LEU A 49 -6.70 -0.01 -10.18
CA LEU A 49 -6.56 -1.29 -9.47
C LEU A 49 -7.88 -2.05 -9.34
N ARG A 50 -9.01 -1.38 -9.60
CA ARG A 50 -10.36 -1.95 -9.57
C ARG A 50 -10.73 -2.42 -10.96
N SER A 51 -11.62 -3.41 -11.04
CA SER A 51 -12.28 -3.76 -12.29
C SER A 51 -13.55 -2.93 -12.46
N ALA A 52 -13.75 -2.38 -13.66
CA ALA A 52 -14.96 -1.63 -14.02
C ALA A 52 -16.27 -2.44 -13.89
N ASN A 53 -16.18 -3.78 -13.88
CA ASN A 53 -17.34 -4.69 -13.87
C ASN A 53 -17.76 -5.16 -12.46
N SER A 54 -17.38 -4.45 -11.41
CA SER A 54 -17.78 -4.82 -10.03
C SER A 54 -19.13 -4.20 -9.65
N ASP A 55 -19.97 -4.97 -8.95
CA ASP A 55 -21.24 -4.48 -8.41
C ASP A 55 -21.01 -3.29 -7.48
N ILE A 56 -21.79 -2.23 -7.62
CA ILE A 56 -21.66 -1.05 -6.76
C ILE A 56 -22.05 -1.41 -5.32
N ALA A 57 -21.11 -1.22 -4.41
CA ALA A 57 -21.23 -1.40 -2.98
C ALA A 57 -20.74 -0.15 -2.24
N LYS A 58 -21.31 0.08 -1.06
CA LYS A 58 -20.91 1.14 -0.15
C LYS A 58 -21.11 0.69 1.29
N VAL A 59 -20.31 1.27 2.18
CA VAL A 59 -20.48 1.13 3.62
C VAL A 59 -21.70 1.95 4.03
N GLU A 60 -22.66 1.33 4.69
CA GLU A 60 -23.79 2.04 5.27
C GLU A 60 -23.40 2.74 6.58
N HIS A 61 -24.13 3.80 6.95
CA HIS A 61 -23.78 4.62 8.10
C HIS A 61 -23.72 3.82 9.42
N ASP A 62 -24.68 2.92 9.65
CA ASP A 62 -24.73 2.04 10.82
C ASP A 62 -23.53 1.08 10.88
N VAL A 63 -23.07 0.60 9.73
CA VAL A 63 -21.85 -0.20 9.61
C VAL A 63 -20.60 0.62 9.94
N PHE A 64 -20.55 1.88 9.48
CA PHE A 64 -19.47 2.81 9.83
C PHE A 64 -19.45 3.15 11.32
N GLU A 65 -20.60 3.30 11.99
CA GLU A 65 -20.62 3.53 13.44
C GLU A 65 -20.01 2.34 14.21
N LYS A 66 -20.28 1.11 13.78
CA LYS A 66 -19.64 -0.08 14.34
C LYS A 66 -18.13 -0.11 14.08
N TYR A 67 -17.67 0.35 12.91
CA TYR A 67 -16.22 0.51 12.64
C TYR A 67 -15.52 1.42 13.65
N LEU A 68 -16.18 2.51 14.08
CA LEU A 68 -15.64 3.38 15.11
C LEU A 68 -15.47 2.65 16.45
N VAL A 69 -16.35 1.69 16.75
CA VAL A 69 -16.23 0.80 17.92
C VAL A 69 -15.04 -0.14 17.75
N ASP A 70 -14.88 -0.78 16.59
CA ASP A 70 -13.74 -1.65 16.29
C ASP A 70 -12.42 -0.90 16.49
N LEU A 71 -12.30 0.32 15.99
CA LEU A 71 -11.09 1.14 16.17
C LEU A 71 -10.78 1.44 17.64
N ARG A 72 -11.80 1.67 18.48
CA ARG A 72 -11.62 1.87 19.92
C ARG A 72 -11.13 0.60 20.59
N ASN A 73 -11.75 -0.54 20.30
CA ASN A 73 -11.36 -1.83 20.86
C ASN A 73 -9.91 -2.18 20.46
N LEU A 74 -9.57 -2.02 19.18
CA LEU A 74 -8.21 -2.25 18.69
C LEU A 74 -7.19 -1.31 19.34
N SER A 75 -7.58 -0.08 19.70
CA SER A 75 -6.67 0.86 20.33
C SER A 75 -6.20 0.46 21.73
N GLU A 76 -6.86 -0.51 22.38
CA GLU A 76 -6.42 -1.09 23.65
C GLU A 76 -5.13 -1.91 23.49
N SER A 77 -4.93 -2.49 22.30
CA SER A 77 -3.80 -3.39 21.97
C SER A 77 -2.86 -2.82 20.90
N TYR A 78 -3.29 -1.78 20.17
CA TYR A 78 -2.56 -1.22 19.04
C TYR A 78 -2.48 0.31 19.07
N HIS A 79 -1.37 0.84 18.54
CA HIS A 79 -1.23 2.28 18.37
C HIS A 79 -1.79 2.72 17.02
N ILE A 80 -2.90 3.47 17.02
CA ILE A 80 -3.62 3.89 15.81
C ILE A 80 -3.52 5.41 15.63
N GLU A 81 -2.43 5.89 15.02
CA GLU A 81 -2.25 7.34 14.76
C GLU A 81 -2.66 7.78 13.35
N TYR A 82 -2.81 6.82 12.44
CA TYR A 82 -2.99 7.05 11.02
C TYR A 82 -4.17 6.26 10.50
N GLN A 83 -5.04 6.92 9.76
CA GLN A 83 -6.14 6.27 9.05
C GLN A 83 -6.05 6.57 7.56
N PHE A 84 -6.27 5.54 6.76
CA PHE A 84 -6.45 5.69 5.32
C PHE A 84 -7.94 5.58 4.99
N VAL A 85 -8.52 6.57 4.33
CA VAL A 85 -9.93 6.55 3.92
C VAL A 85 -9.96 6.57 2.40
N THR A 86 -10.48 5.52 1.78
CA THR A 86 -10.41 5.33 0.33
C THR A 86 -11.74 4.80 -0.22
N GLY A 87 -11.73 4.42 -1.49
CA GLY A 87 -12.87 3.93 -2.23
C GLY A 87 -12.60 3.96 -3.73
N GLY A 88 -13.65 3.86 -4.53
CA GLY A 88 -13.58 4.28 -5.93
C GLY A 88 -13.30 5.78 -5.93
N GLU A 89 -14.31 6.59 -5.61
CA GLU A 89 -14.14 7.99 -5.25
C GLU A 89 -14.81 8.24 -3.88
N PRO A 90 -14.04 8.45 -2.78
CA PRO A 90 -14.63 8.59 -1.45
C PRO A 90 -15.52 9.84 -1.35
N THR A 91 -15.29 10.88 -2.15
CA THR A 91 -16.07 12.13 -2.10
C THR A 91 -17.51 12.02 -2.60
N ILE A 92 -17.87 10.95 -3.31
CA ILE A 92 -19.25 10.71 -3.75
C ILE A 92 -20.06 9.87 -2.75
N TRP A 93 -19.42 9.38 -1.68
CA TRP A 93 -20.10 8.56 -0.68
C TRP A 93 -21.15 9.36 0.10
N LYS A 94 -22.34 8.77 0.25
CA LYS A 94 -23.44 9.26 1.10
C LYS A 94 -24.24 8.09 1.66
N SER A 95 -24.62 8.17 2.93
CA SER A 95 -25.56 7.24 3.58
C SER A 95 -26.36 7.95 4.68
N GLN A 96 -27.68 7.75 4.72
CA GLN A 96 -28.58 8.26 5.76
C GLN A 96 -28.44 9.77 6.08
N GLY A 97 -28.12 10.59 5.07
CA GLY A 97 -27.91 12.04 5.25
C GLY A 97 -26.49 12.46 5.65
N PHE A 98 -25.61 11.49 5.90
CA PHE A 98 -24.18 11.70 6.15
C PHE A 98 -23.39 11.64 4.84
N ASP A 99 -22.27 12.35 4.82
CA ASP A 99 -21.29 12.30 3.73
C ASP A 99 -19.86 12.08 4.24
N ILE A 100 -18.90 12.06 3.31
CA ILE A 100 -17.50 11.75 3.64
C ILE A 100 -16.89 12.74 4.65
N VAL A 101 -17.35 13.99 4.73
CA VAL A 101 -16.82 14.94 5.72
C VAL A 101 -17.21 14.52 7.12
N ASP A 102 -18.43 13.99 7.29
CA ASP A 102 -18.87 13.48 8.59
C ASP A 102 -18.04 12.26 9.01
N VAL A 103 -17.78 11.35 8.08
CA VAL A 103 -16.90 10.19 8.30
C VAL A 103 -15.51 10.63 8.76
N LEU A 104 -14.89 11.58 8.05
CA LEU A 104 -13.57 12.10 8.38
C LEU A 104 -13.56 12.80 9.75
N ALA A 105 -14.59 13.58 10.05
CA ALA A 105 -14.71 14.26 11.34
C ALA A 105 -14.88 13.26 12.49
N SER A 106 -15.78 12.28 12.36
CA SER A 106 -15.99 11.24 13.39
C SER A 106 -14.74 10.42 13.67
N LEU A 107 -13.91 10.16 12.65
CA LEU A 107 -12.61 9.50 12.84
C LEU A 107 -11.63 10.36 13.67
N PHE A 108 -11.59 11.67 13.46
CA PHE A 108 -10.79 12.58 14.30
C PHE A 108 -11.35 12.72 15.71
N GLU A 109 -12.68 12.71 15.88
CA GLU A 109 -13.37 12.79 17.18
C GLU A 109 -13.06 11.59 18.09
N LEU A 110 -12.54 10.47 17.55
CA LEU A 110 -12.02 9.35 18.36
C LEU A 110 -10.85 9.75 19.25
N ASN A 111 -10.13 10.84 18.94
CA ASN A 111 -8.88 11.24 19.61
C ASN A 111 -7.76 10.18 19.59
N LEU A 112 -7.90 9.17 18.73
CA LEU A 112 -6.86 8.17 18.44
C LEU A 112 -6.01 8.61 17.25
N ILE A 113 -6.69 9.10 16.20
CA ILE A 113 -6.09 9.38 14.90
C ILE A 113 -5.56 10.81 14.83
N LYS A 114 -4.27 10.96 14.49
CA LYS A 114 -3.61 12.26 14.29
C LYS A 114 -3.66 12.74 12.86
N THR A 115 -3.66 11.81 11.91
CA THR A 115 -3.63 12.11 10.48
C THR A 115 -4.51 11.14 9.72
N ILE A 116 -5.38 11.68 8.87
CA ILE A 116 -6.14 10.91 7.90
C ILE A 116 -5.58 11.20 6.51
N SER A 117 -5.39 10.17 5.69
CA SER A 117 -5.06 10.32 4.26
C SER A 117 -6.22 9.82 3.42
N MET A 118 -6.68 10.65 2.48
CA MET A 118 -7.73 10.29 1.51
C MET A 118 -7.24 10.57 0.09
N PRO A 119 -7.00 9.53 -0.72
CA PRO A 119 -6.80 9.70 -2.14
C PRO A 119 -8.13 10.08 -2.81
N SER A 120 -8.08 10.94 -3.82
CA SER A 120 -9.19 11.31 -4.68
C SER A 120 -8.69 11.49 -6.10
N ASN A 121 -9.55 11.25 -7.09
CA ASN A 121 -9.25 11.60 -8.47
C ASN A 121 -9.36 13.11 -8.74
N GLY A 122 -9.87 13.88 -7.76
CA GLY A 122 -9.91 15.33 -7.75
C GLY A 122 -11.07 15.97 -8.52
N LYS A 123 -11.92 15.20 -9.21
CA LYS A 123 -12.96 15.77 -10.10
C LYS A 123 -13.91 16.72 -9.37
N VAL A 124 -14.31 16.38 -8.15
CA VAL A 124 -15.21 17.21 -7.33
C VAL A 124 -14.54 18.51 -6.87
N PHE A 125 -13.20 18.54 -6.78
CA PHE A 125 -12.44 19.70 -6.32
C PHE A 125 -12.06 20.66 -7.46
N GLU A 126 -12.44 20.36 -8.70
CA GLU A 126 -12.37 21.32 -9.81
C GLU A 126 -13.33 22.51 -9.58
N ASP A 127 -14.43 22.29 -8.86
CA ASP A 127 -15.29 23.37 -8.35
C ASP A 127 -14.69 23.92 -7.04
N ILE A 128 -14.18 25.14 -7.11
CA ILE A 128 -13.55 25.82 -5.96
C ILE A 128 -14.55 26.11 -4.84
N ASN A 129 -15.83 26.32 -5.14
CA ASN A 129 -16.84 26.62 -4.11
C ASN A 129 -17.15 25.35 -3.32
N PHE A 130 -17.36 24.23 -4.03
CA PHE A 130 -17.50 22.92 -3.38
C PHE A 130 -16.27 22.58 -2.55
N ALA A 131 -15.05 22.73 -3.10
CA ALA A 131 -13.82 22.45 -2.38
C ALA A 131 -13.69 23.32 -1.11
N ARG A 132 -13.97 24.63 -1.21
CA ARG A 132 -13.92 25.53 -0.05
C ARG A 132 -14.91 25.11 1.02
N GLU A 133 -16.16 24.84 0.66
CA GLU A 133 -17.20 24.40 1.60
C GLU A 133 -16.79 23.10 2.29
N PHE A 134 -16.35 22.11 1.50
CA PHE A 134 -15.87 20.82 1.98
C PHE A 134 -14.78 20.98 3.06
N PHE A 135 -13.72 21.73 2.75
CA PHE A 135 -12.58 21.88 3.67
C PHE A 135 -12.86 22.84 4.81
N THR A 136 -13.73 23.84 4.65
CA THR A 136 -14.17 24.70 5.75
C THR A 136 -14.94 23.88 6.78
N ARG A 137 -15.91 23.09 6.33
CA ARG A 137 -16.73 22.22 7.19
C ARG A 137 -15.89 21.17 7.90
N LEU A 138 -14.90 20.57 7.22
CA LEU A 138 -14.00 19.61 7.84
C LEU A 138 -13.07 20.30 8.85
N SER A 139 -12.40 21.39 8.45
CA SER A 139 -11.38 22.05 9.28
C SER A 139 -11.93 22.68 10.56
N SER A 140 -13.21 23.05 10.57
CA SER A 140 -13.89 23.54 11.78
C SER A 140 -14.18 22.42 12.79
N ARG A 141 -14.20 21.17 12.37
CA ARG A 141 -14.54 20.00 13.20
C ARG A 141 -13.33 19.16 13.65
N ILE A 142 -12.18 19.33 13.00
CA ILE A 142 -11.00 18.50 13.28
C ILE A 142 -9.90 19.32 13.98
N ASN A 143 -9.10 18.68 14.81
CA ASN A 143 -7.90 19.28 15.40
C ASN A 143 -6.59 18.82 14.73
N GLY A 144 -6.64 17.73 13.96
CA GLY A 144 -5.51 17.21 13.20
C GLY A 144 -5.39 17.79 11.80
N THR A 145 -4.50 17.20 11.00
CA THR A 145 -4.31 17.56 9.59
C THR A 145 -4.84 16.45 8.70
N MET A 146 -5.68 16.83 7.74
CA MET A 146 -6.13 15.96 6.67
C MET A 146 -5.15 15.97 5.49
N ILE A 147 -4.67 14.83 5.05
CA ILE A 147 -3.90 14.71 3.80
C ILE A 147 -4.86 14.35 2.67
N VAL A 148 -4.93 15.20 1.65
CA VAL A 148 -5.72 14.93 0.44
C VAL A 148 -4.78 14.64 -0.72
N GLY A 149 -4.77 13.37 -1.13
CA GLY A 149 -3.93 12.90 -2.21
C GLY A 149 -4.65 12.98 -3.55
N ILE A 150 -4.22 13.85 -4.46
CA ILE A 150 -4.80 13.93 -5.80
C ILE A 150 -4.04 13.03 -6.75
N SER A 151 -4.73 12.01 -7.26
CA SER A 151 -4.19 11.15 -8.31
C SER A 151 -4.04 11.94 -9.60
N ILE A 152 -2.80 12.01 -10.10
CA ILE A 152 -2.46 12.59 -11.40
C ILE A 152 -1.58 11.59 -12.13
N ALA A 153 -2.03 11.14 -13.29
CA ALA A 153 -1.28 10.21 -14.13
C ALA A 153 -1.64 10.44 -15.60
N GLU A 154 -0.73 10.09 -16.50
CA GLU A 154 -0.92 10.23 -17.94
C GLU A 154 -2.25 9.60 -18.42
N TYR A 155 -2.54 8.38 -17.96
CA TYR A 155 -3.74 7.62 -18.32
C TYR A 155 -5.05 8.14 -17.71
N GLN A 156 -4.99 9.11 -16.80
CA GLN A 156 -6.19 9.75 -16.23
C GLN A 156 -6.62 10.99 -17.01
N GLU A 157 -5.83 11.40 -18.02
CA GLU A 157 -6.08 12.53 -18.91
C GLU A 157 -6.44 13.82 -18.14
N ASN A 158 -5.93 13.96 -16.91
CA ASN A 158 -6.24 15.06 -16.00
C ASN A 158 -5.09 16.07 -15.85
N LEU A 159 -3.97 15.85 -16.53
CA LEU A 159 -2.83 16.77 -16.54
C LEU A 159 -2.76 17.56 -17.85
N THR A 160 -2.94 18.87 -17.76
CA THR A 160 -2.70 19.80 -18.88
C THR A 160 -1.29 20.37 -18.84
N ASN A 161 -0.91 21.16 -19.86
CA ASN A 161 0.38 21.87 -19.87
C ASN A 161 0.54 22.87 -18.71
N SER A 162 -0.58 23.40 -18.19
CA SER A 162 -0.59 24.35 -17.08
C SER A 162 -0.85 23.71 -15.71
N GLY A 163 -1.08 22.39 -15.66
CA GLY A 163 -1.39 21.66 -14.43
C GLY A 163 -2.77 21.01 -14.42
N TYR A 164 -3.29 20.78 -13.21
CA TYR A 164 -4.60 20.21 -12.95
C TYR A 164 -5.40 21.14 -12.03
N ILE A 165 -6.55 21.62 -12.52
CA ILE A 165 -7.37 22.63 -11.84
C ILE A 165 -7.78 22.24 -10.41
N ALA A 166 -8.04 20.95 -10.15
CA ALA A 166 -8.32 20.48 -8.80
C ALA A 166 -7.14 20.72 -7.85
N MET A 167 -5.91 20.45 -8.32
CA MET A 167 -4.71 20.69 -7.54
C MET A 167 -4.47 22.19 -7.31
N ASP A 168 -4.69 23.03 -8.33
CA ASP A 168 -4.58 24.49 -8.22
C ASP A 168 -5.51 25.04 -7.15
N ASN A 169 -6.78 24.59 -7.16
CA ASN A 169 -7.78 24.97 -6.17
C ASN A 169 -7.34 24.54 -4.76
N LEU A 170 -6.89 23.31 -4.57
CA LEU A 170 -6.46 22.82 -3.26
C LEU A 170 -5.23 23.56 -2.72
N ILE A 171 -4.25 23.88 -3.58
CA ILE A 171 -3.08 24.68 -3.18
C ILE A 171 -3.52 26.06 -2.73
N LYS A 172 -4.42 26.72 -3.48
CA LYS A 172 -4.96 28.03 -3.13
C LYS A 172 -5.68 27.97 -1.77
N LEU A 173 -6.60 27.02 -1.61
CA LEU A 173 -7.39 26.86 -0.39
C LEU A 173 -6.50 26.50 0.82
N SER A 174 -5.47 25.67 0.67
CA SER A 174 -4.58 25.27 1.77
C SER A 174 -3.82 26.44 2.42
N LYS A 175 -3.76 27.60 1.74
CA LYS A 175 -3.15 28.83 2.24
C LYS A 175 -4.16 29.76 2.93
N GLU A 176 -5.46 29.48 2.84
CA GLU A 176 -6.49 30.25 3.52
C GLU A 176 -6.44 29.99 5.05
N PRO A 177 -6.62 31.02 5.91
CA PRO A 177 -6.55 30.83 7.36
C PRO A 177 -7.56 29.81 7.88
N GLY A 178 -7.13 28.97 8.82
CA GLY A 178 -7.99 27.98 9.48
C GLY A 178 -8.19 26.69 8.70
N MET A 179 -7.66 26.56 7.49
CA MET A 179 -7.69 25.31 6.72
C MET A 179 -6.70 24.30 7.32
N LYS A 180 -7.20 23.09 7.63
CA LYS A 180 -6.46 22.01 8.29
C LYS A 180 -6.24 20.82 7.36
N PHE A 181 -5.83 21.09 6.12
CA PHE A 181 -5.51 20.05 5.17
C PHE A 181 -4.22 20.34 4.39
N LEU A 182 -3.57 19.27 3.93
CA LEU A 182 -2.36 19.30 3.11
C LEU A 182 -2.64 18.59 1.78
N PRO A 183 -2.59 19.30 0.65
CA PRO A 183 -2.67 18.65 -0.65
C PRO A 183 -1.34 17.95 -0.99
N VAL A 184 -1.45 16.71 -1.48
CA VAL A 184 -0.34 15.88 -1.93
C VAL A 184 -0.66 15.36 -3.32
N ILE A 185 0.31 15.35 -4.22
CA ILE A 185 0.16 14.75 -5.54
C ILE A 185 0.48 13.25 -5.42
N LEU A 186 -0.41 12.40 -5.91
CA LEU A 186 -0.18 10.97 -6.06
C LEU A 186 0.08 10.69 -7.54
N VAL A 187 1.30 10.27 -7.87
CA VAL A 187 1.70 9.98 -9.26
C VAL A 187 1.93 8.50 -9.41
N THR A 188 1.35 7.91 -10.45
CA THR A 188 1.64 6.52 -10.83
C THR A 188 2.42 6.52 -12.13
N LEU A 189 3.63 5.94 -12.13
CA LEU A 189 4.51 5.93 -13.30
C LEU A 189 4.53 4.57 -14.00
N SER A 190 4.41 4.60 -15.32
CA SER A 190 4.86 3.51 -16.20
C SER A 190 6.38 3.61 -16.46
N VAL A 191 6.94 2.65 -17.21
CA VAL A 191 8.38 2.63 -17.55
C VAL A 191 8.82 3.89 -18.30
N ASP A 192 7.99 4.43 -19.20
CA ASP A 192 8.33 5.56 -20.08
C ASP A 192 7.59 6.87 -19.72
N ASP A 193 7.10 6.97 -18.48
CA ASP A 193 6.30 8.11 -17.99
C ASP A 193 7.17 9.23 -17.40
N ASP A 194 6.89 10.50 -17.72
CA ASP A 194 7.59 11.69 -17.21
C ASP A 194 6.72 12.61 -16.33
N THR A 195 5.53 12.12 -15.93
CA THR A 195 4.50 12.90 -15.23
C THR A 195 5.03 13.53 -13.94
N ASP A 196 5.87 12.83 -13.16
CA ASP A 196 6.46 13.35 -11.93
C ASP A 196 7.40 14.55 -12.20
N GLN A 197 8.17 14.50 -13.29
CA GLN A 197 9.06 15.59 -13.69
C GLN A 197 8.27 16.81 -14.15
N ARG A 198 7.21 16.59 -14.93
CA ARG A 198 6.29 17.66 -15.36
C ARG A 198 5.62 18.32 -14.16
N LEU A 199 5.08 17.53 -13.23
CA LEU A 199 4.45 18.03 -12.01
C LEU A 199 5.42 18.73 -11.09
N SER A 200 6.68 18.30 -11.02
CA SER A 200 7.72 19.00 -10.25
C SER A 200 8.03 20.39 -10.77
N LYS A 201 7.87 20.62 -12.08
CA LYS A 201 8.01 21.95 -12.72
C LYS A 201 6.78 22.82 -12.51
N ILE A 202 5.58 22.24 -12.63
CA ILE A 202 4.31 22.97 -12.50
C ILE A 202 4.02 23.33 -11.04
N TYR A 203 4.29 22.42 -10.11
CA TYR A 203 3.98 22.52 -8.68
C TYR A 203 5.23 22.44 -7.79
N PRO A 204 6.16 23.42 -7.91
CA PRO A 204 7.35 23.42 -7.08
C PRO A 204 6.98 23.53 -5.60
N GLY A 205 7.54 22.65 -4.77
CA GLY A 205 7.32 22.64 -3.32
C GLY A 205 6.07 21.88 -2.85
N VAL A 206 5.26 21.34 -3.76
CA VAL A 206 4.18 20.42 -3.40
C VAL A 206 4.74 19.01 -3.23
N PHE A 207 4.35 18.33 -2.16
CA PHE A 207 4.76 16.94 -1.94
C PHE A 207 4.17 16.02 -3.03
N GLN A 208 5.04 15.20 -3.62
CA GLN A 208 4.66 14.16 -4.55
C GLN A 208 4.95 12.79 -3.95
N ARG A 209 3.97 11.89 -4.00
CA ARG A 209 4.13 10.48 -3.72
C ARG A 209 4.08 9.73 -5.05
N VAL A 210 5.26 9.31 -5.49
CA VAL A 210 5.40 8.54 -6.73
C VAL A 210 5.33 7.05 -6.44
N THR A 211 4.49 6.34 -7.17
CA THR A 211 4.32 4.89 -7.11
C THR A 211 4.47 4.28 -8.50
N PRO A 212 4.99 3.06 -8.64
CA PRO A 212 5.03 2.39 -9.93
C PRO A 212 3.64 1.87 -10.29
N LEU A 213 3.34 1.80 -11.59
CA LEU A 213 2.17 1.12 -12.10
C LEU A 213 2.14 -0.35 -11.62
N ALA A 214 1.00 -0.75 -11.05
CA ALA A 214 0.74 -2.13 -10.68
C ALA A 214 -0.23 -2.75 -11.71
N PRO A 215 0.13 -3.87 -12.36
CA PRO A 215 -0.73 -4.49 -13.37
C PRO A 215 -1.83 -5.33 -12.71
N LEU A 216 -2.84 -4.65 -12.16
CA LEU A 216 -3.97 -5.22 -11.40
C LEU A 216 -5.28 -4.55 -11.82
N GLY A 217 -6.40 -5.24 -11.62
CA GLY A 217 -7.72 -4.70 -11.99
C GLY A 217 -7.78 -4.40 -13.47
N ASP A 218 -8.31 -3.23 -13.83
CA ASP A 218 -8.34 -2.75 -15.23
C ASP A 218 -6.92 -2.56 -15.81
N ALA A 219 -5.88 -2.44 -14.98
CA ALA A 219 -4.48 -2.38 -15.41
C ALA A 219 -3.84 -3.77 -15.68
N SER A 220 -4.58 -4.88 -15.59
CA SER A 220 -4.02 -6.24 -15.70
C SER A 220 -3.24 -6.49 -16.99
N ASP A 221 -3.63 -5.83 -18.07
CA ASP A 221 -3.04 -6.00 -19.40
C ASP A 221 -1.86 -5.04 -19.64
N MET A 222 -1.53 -4.18 -18.66
CA MET A 222 -0.44 -3.20 -18.74
C MET A 222 0.89 -3.74 -18.18
N LYS A 223 1.07 -5.06 -18.13
CA LYS A 223 2.28 -5.71 -17.56
C LYS A 223 3.57 -5.26 -18.26
N ASP A 224 3.51 -5.03 -19.56
CA ASP A 224 4.70 -4.70 -20.37
C ASP A 224 5.25 -3.30 -20.09
N ILE A 225 4.40 -2.38 -19.63
CA ILE A 225 4.76 -1.00 -19.30
C ILE A 225 4.89 -0.77 -17.78
N ALA A 226 4.68 -1.81 -16.96
CA ALA A 226 4.80 -1.72 -15.52
C ALA A 226 6.28 -1.81 -15.07
N PRO A 227 6.78 -0.89 -14.22
CA PRO A 227 8.12 -0.97 -13.67
C PRO A 227 8.35 -2.31 -12.95
N SER A 228 9.30 -3.09 -13.46
CA SER A 228 9.47 -4.49 -13.08
C SER A 228 10.93 -4.88 -12.95
N LEU A 229 11.21 -5.92 -12.16
CA LEU A 229 12.53 -6.53 -12.04
C LEU A 229 12.45 -8.03 -12.28
N THR A 230 13.50 -8.58 -12.87
CA THR A 230 13.78 -10.02 -12.72
C THR A 230 14.24 -10.29 -11.29
N LEU A 231 13.80 -11.41 -10.69
CA LEU A 231 14.28 -11.84 -9.37
C LEU A 231 15.77 -12.27 -9.41
N LYS A 232 16.29 -12.57 -10.61
CA LYS A 232 17.68 -12.97 -10.84
C LYS A 232 18.54 -11.78 -11.27
N GLY A 233 19.81 -11.80 -10.88
CA GLY A 233 20.78 -10.80 -11.32
C GLY A 233 20.60 -9.43 -10.64
N LYS A 234 21.13 -8.39 -11.30
CA LYS A 234 21.30 -7.04 -10.73
C LYS A 234 20.80 -5.91 -11.64
N ASN A 235 20.39 -6.24 -12.87
CA ASN A 235 19.90 -5.27 -13.85
C ASN A 235 18.58 -4.66 -13.36
N LYS A 236 18.46 -3.33 -13.43
CA LYS A 236 17.33 -2.54 -12.97
C LYS A 236 16.75 -1.62 -14.06
N ASP A 237 17.16 -1.82 -15.31
CA ASP A 237 16.82 -0.95 -16.45
C ASP A 237 15.31 -0.99 -16.73
N ALA A 238 14.67 -2.15 -16.51
CA ALA A 238 13.23 -2.35 -16.65
C ALA A 238 12.37 -1.58 -15.61
N LEU A 239 13.00 -0.82 -14.70
CA LEU A 239 12.30 0.15 -13.85
C LEU A 239 11.98 1.45 -14.59
N GLY A 240 12.69 1.76 -15.68
CA GLY A 240 12.49 2.98 -16.47
C GLY A 240 12.52 4.25 -15.62
N SER A 241 11.59 5.16 -15.87
CA SER A 241 11.39 6.42 -15.15
C SER A 241 11.20 6.26 -13.65
N PHE A 242 10.77 5.09 -13.16
CA PHE A 242 10.61 4.83 -11.73
C PHE A 242 11.93 4.48 -11.02
N TYR A 243 13.01 4.17 -11.76
CA TYR A 243 14.33 3.83 -11.20
C TYR A 243 14.84 4.79 -10.10
N PRO A 244 14.89 6.13 -10.31
CA PRO A 244 15.41 7.05 -9.28
C PRO A 244 14.58 7.01 -7.99
N HIS A 245 13.26 6.89 -8.09
CA HIS A 245 12.35 6.79 -6.94
C HIS A 245 12.56 5.49 -6.18
N TYR A 246 12.66 4.37 -6.91
CA TYR A 246 12.95 3.07 -6.31
C TYR A 246 14.31 3.06 -5.60
N LYS A 247 15.35 3.59 -6.26
CA LYS A 247 16.69 3.71 -5.68
C LYS A 247 16.68 4.52 -4.39
N ALA A 248 16.02 5.68 -4.39
CA ALA A 248 15.90 6.53 -3.21
C ALA A 248 15.15 5.84 -2.06
N ASP A 249 14.03 5.17 -2.34
CA ASP A 249 13.24 4.45 -1.32
C ASP A 249 14.05 3.30 -0.72
N VAL A 250 14.71 2.48 -1.56
CA VAL A 250 15.55 1.37 -1.11
C VAL A 250 16.73 1.86 -0.28
N MET A 251 17.46 2.90 -0.74
CA MET A 251 18.58 3.48 0.01
C MET A 251 18.13 4.00 1.37
N LYS A 252 16.99 4.69 1.44
CA LYS A 252 16.43 5.24 2.67
C LYS A 252 15.99 4.15 3.64
N LYS A 253 15.23 3.16 3.17
CA LYS A 253 14.67 2.06 4.00
C LYS A 253 15.77 1.13 4.49
N LEU A 254 16.65 0.69 3.59
CA LEU A 254 17.70 -0.28 3.89
C LEU A 254 18.96 0.36 4.47
N LYS A 255 19.03 1.70 4.49
CA LYS A 255 20.18 2.50 4.96
C LYS A 255 21.49 2.09 4.27
N ILE A 256 21.44 1.97 2.94
CA ILE A 256 22.58 1.57 2.10
C ILE A 256 23.03 2.70 1.17
N SER A 257 24.27 2.62 0.67
CA SER A 257 24.77 3.59 -0.31
C SER A 257 24.21 3.31 -1.71
N GLY A 258 24.30 4.31 -2.60
CA GLY A 258 23.93 4.13 -4.01
C GLY A 258 24.77 3.04 -4.70
N ARG A 259 26.06 2.94 -4.36
CA ARG A 259 26.96 1.90 -4.88
C ARG A 259 26.54 0.50 -4.44
N ASP A 260 26.09 0.37 -3.20
CA ASP A 260 25.59 -0.92 -2.68
C ASP A 260 24.30 -1.32 -3.39
N PHE A 261 23.37 -0.38 -3.58
CA PHE A 261 22.15 -0.61 -4.36
C PHE A 261 22.45 -1.11 -5.78
N ASP A 262 23.37 -0.46 -6.49
CA ASP A 262 23.73 -0.81 -7.86
C ASP A 262 24.35 -2.23 -7.95
N ARG A 263 25.03 -2.67 -6.89
CA ARG A 263 25.68 -4.00 -6.82
C ARG A 263 24.79 -5.09 -6.23
N MET A 264 23.70 -4.74 -5.56
CA MET A 264 22.83 -5.68 -4.86
C MET A 264 21.95 -6.45 -5.85
N ALA A 265 21.79 -7.75 -5.60
CA ALA A 265 20.90 -8.59 -6.37
C ALA A 265 19.44 -8.15 -6.20
N ASN A 266 18.65 -8.25 -7.27
CA ASN A 266 17.26 -7.82 -7.25
C ASN A 266 16.44 -8.60 -6.22
N SER A 267 16.64 -9.93 -6.12
CA SER A 267 16.01 -10.76 -5.08
C SER A 267 16.38 -10.31 -3.67
N GLU A 268 17.62 -9.92 -3.40
CA GLU A 268 18.03 -9.41 -2.09
C GLU A 268 17.35 -8.08 -1.76
N ILE A 269 17.24 -7.17 -2.72
CA ILE A 269 16.51 -5.91 -2.51
C ILE A 269 15.04 -6.20 -2.22
N ILE A 270 14.39 -7.03 -3.03
CA ILE A 270 12.96 -7.38 -2.89
C ILE A 270 12.69 -8.03 -1.53
N ASP A 271 13.53 -8.99 -1.15
CA ASP A 271 13.42 -9.71 0.12
C ASP A 271 13.50 -8.75 1.31
N ARG A 272 14.50 -7.86 1.32
CA ARG A 272 14.68 -6.88 2.39
C ARG A 272 13.60 -5.80 2.38
N MET A 273 13.13 -5.39 1.20
CA MET A 273 12.02 -4.43 1.07
C MET A 273 10.69 -5.03 1.52
N SER A 274 10.49 -6.35 1.37
CA SER A 274 9.27 -7.01 1.86
C SER A 274 9.14 -6.96 3.37
N LEU A 275 10.24 -6.84 4.12
CA LEU A 275 10.21 -6.63 5.58
C LEU A 275 9.67 -5.24 5.96
N HIS A 276 9.54 -4.33 4.98
CA HIS A 276 8.90 -3.04 5.12
C HIS A 276 7.48 -3.01 4.53
N THR A 277 6.93 -4.16 4.13
CA THR A 277 5.51 -4.30 3.77
C THR A 277 4.68 -4.64 5.00
N HIS A 278 3.45 -4.12 5.05
CA HIS A 278 2.61 -4.11 6.24
C HIS A 278 1.53 -5.21 6.21
N CYS A 279 1.81 -6.38 5.60
CA CYS A 279 0.81 -7.46 5.53
C CYS A 279 0.32 -7.84 6.93
N GLY A 280 -0.96 -7.61 7.22
CA GLY A 280 -1.57 -7.80 8.55
C GLY A 280 -1.32 -6.70 9.60
N MET A 281 -0.69 -5.58 9.25
CA MET A 281 -0.52 -4.38 10.12
C MET A 281 -1.35 -3.18 9.62
N SER A 282 -2.03 -3.35 8.49
CA SER A 282 -2.92 -2.36 7.89
C SER A 282 -4.20 -3.08 7.49
N PRO A 283 -5.11 -3.40 8.44
CA PRO A 283 -6.37 -4.04 8.09
C PRO A 283 -7.08 -3.10 7.13
N PHE A 284 -7.40 -3.62 5.95
CA PHE A 284 -8.36 -2.99 5.06
C PHE A 284 -9.71 -3.48 5.53
N VAL A 285 -10.53 -2.56 6.01
CA VAL A 285 -11.83 -2.83 6.58
C VAL A 285 -12.85 -2.48 5.51
N ASP A 286 -13.36 -3.52 4.90
CA ASP A 286 -14.23 -3.59 3.73
C ASP A 286 -15.03 -4.91 3.85
N ASP A 287 -16.24 -4.98 3.31
CA ASP A 287 -17.06 -6.21 3.33
C ASP A 287 -16.55 -7.32 2.38
N LYS A 288 -15.50 -7.06 1.58
CA LYS A 288 -15.05 -7.84 0.41
C LYS A 288 -13.56 -7.68 0.00
N TRP A 289 -12.74 -6.84 0.65
CA TRP A 289 -11.37 -6.53 0.18
C TRP A 289 -10.29 -6.57 1.28
N HIS A 290 -9.30 -7.47 1.13
CA HIS A 290 -8.21 -7.68 2.10
C HIS A 290 -6.86 -7.13 1.61
N TYR A 291 -5.98 -6.79 2.56
CA TYR A 291 -4.71 -6.07 2.31
C TYR A 291 -3.64 -6.91 1.58
N CYS A 292 -3.71 -8.24 1.64
CA CYS A 292 -2.82 -9.07 0.86
C CYS A 292 -3.60 -9.57 -0.36
N LEU A 293 -3.38 -8.93 -1.52
CA LEU A 293 -3.91 -9.40 -2.80
C LEU A 293 -3.79 -10.93 -3.00
N PRO A 294 -2.68 -11.59 -2.60
CA PRO A 294 -2.58 -13.05 -2.52
C PRO A 294 -3.72 -13.76 -1.78
N TYR A 295 -4.22 -13.22 -0.67
CA TYR A 295 -5.13 -13.91 0.25
C TYR A 295 -6.55 -13.38 0.21
N LYS A 296 -6.84 -12.40 -0.65
CA LYS A 296 -8.14 -11.75 -0.76
C LYS A 296 -9.26 -12.77 -1.01
N ASP A 297 -8.99 -13.76 -1.85
CA ASP A 297 -10.01 -14.70 -2.32
C ASP A 297 -10.12 -15.95 -1.43
N ASP A 298 -9.35 -16.03 -0.32
CA ASP A 298 -9.40 -17.15 0.62
C ASP A 298 -10.19 -16.75 1.88
N PRO A 299 -11.40 -17.30 2.08
CA PRO A 299 -12.28 -16.96 3.20
C PRO A 299 -11.68 -17.23 4.58
N ARG A 300 -10.63 -18.07 4.69
CA ARG A 300 -9.94 -18.33 5.96
C ARG A 300 -9.22 -17.09 6.49
N PHE A 301 -8.88 -16.16 5.59
CA PHE A 301 -8.14 -14.95 5.92
C PHE A 301 -9.04 -13.72 5.98
N ASP A 302 -10.36 -13.95 6.09
CA ASP A 302 -11.30 -12.88 6.31
C ASP A 302 -11.15 -12.31 7.74
N LEU A 303 -10.67 -11.07 7.84
CA LEU A 303 -10.38 -10.38 9.10
C LEU A 303 -11.63 -9.88 9.84
N CYS A 304 -12.78 -10.52 9.60
CA CYS A 304 -14.12 -10.10 10.02
C CYS A 304 -14.58 -8.80 9.33
N GLY A 305 -15.88 -8.72 9.04
CA GLY A 305 -16.48 -7.57 8.37
C GLY A 305 -16.36 -6.27 9.17
N ILE A 306 -16.67 -5.15 8.50
CA ILE A 306 -16.69 -3.84 9.15
C ILE A 306 -17.68 -3.85 10.34
N GLY A 307 -17.20 -3.55 11.55
CA GLY A 307 -18.04 -3.48 12.73
C GLY A 307 -18.21 -4.81 13.47
N GLU A 308 -17.42 -5.82 13.11
CA GLU A 308 -17.43 -7.16 13.70
C GLU A 308 -16.01 -7.62 14.08
N MET A 309 -15.04 -6.71 14.12
CA MET A 309 -13.65 -7.07 14.39
C MET A 309 -13.43 -7.37 15.88
N ARG A 310 -13.04 -8.61 16.18
CA ARG A 310 -12.72 -9.06 17.54
C ARG A 310 -11.27 -8.68 17.87
N GLU A 311 -10.98 -8.46 19.15
CA GLU A 311 -9.63 -8.08 19.63
C GLU A 311 -8.53 -9.07 19.17
N GLY A 312 -8.87 -10.36 19.07
CA GLY A 312 -7.98 -11.43 18.61
C GLY A 312 -7.84 -11.57 17.09
N THR A 313 -8.65 -10.88 16.26
CA THR A 313 -8.71 -11.20 14.82
C THR A 313 -7.36 -11.06 14.11
N ILE A 314 -6.59 -10.01 14.39
CA ILE A 314 -5.28 -9.81 13.77
C ILE A 314 -4.21 -10.76 14.33
N PRO A 315 -4.06 -10.92 15.67
CA PRO A 315 -3.15 -11.92 16.24
C PRO A 315 -3.47 -13.35 15.79
N ASP A 316 -4.74 -13.73 15.77
CA ASP A 316 -5.22 -15.07 15.39
C ASP A 316 -4.92 -15.33 13.92
N PHE A 317 -5.23 -14.38 13.03
CA PHE A 317 -4.84 -14.45 11.62
C PHE A 317 -3.34 -14.69 11.44
N LEU A 318 -2.51 -13.95 12.18
CA LEU A 318 -1.05 -14.11 12.10
C LEU A 318 -0.62 -15.45 12.66
N ASN A 319 -1.23 -15.95 13.73
CA ASN A 319 -0.92 -17.26 14.30
C ASN A 319 -1.27 -18.40 13.32
N ASP A 320 -2.41 -18.28 12.63
CA ASP A 320 -2.89 -19.30 11.69
C ASP A 320 -2.13 -19.25 10.35
N ALA A 321 -1.54 -18.11 9.99
CA ALA A 321 -0.78 -17.93 8.76
C ALA A 321 0.74 -18.01 8.97
N GLY A 322 1.25 -19.20 9.34
CA GLY A 322 2.68 -19.46 9.60
C GLY A 322 3.63 -18.91 8.52
N ALA A 323 3.29 -19.14 7.24
CA ALA A 323 4.05 -18.61 6.11
C ALA A 323 4.10 -17.07 6.08
N ILE A 324 3.01 -16.39 6.43
CA ILE A 324 2.96 -14.91 6.51
C ILE A 324 3.85 -14.42 7.64
N ASN A 325 3.84 -15.10 8.79
CA ASN A 325 4.76 -14.78 9.88
C ASN A 325 6.21 -14.92 9.43
N CYS A 326 6.55 -15.97 8.68
CA CYS A 326 7.92 -16.15 8.20
C CYS A 326 8.27 -15.07 7.17
N PHE A 327 7.38 -14.73 6.24
CA PHE A 327 7.59 -13.61 5.31
C PHE A 327 7.83 -12.28 6.04
N ARG A 328 7.11 -12.03 7.14
CA ARG A 328 7.26 -10.82 7.96
C ARG A 328 8.56 -10.81 8.77
N ALA A 329 8.99 -11.97 9.26
CA ALA A 329 10.16 -12.07 10.13
C ALA A 329 11.47 -12.14 9.34
N GLU A 330 11.47 -12.87 8.24
CA GLU A 330 12.68 -13.30 7.53
C GLU A 330 12.77 -12.73 6.10
N GLY A 331 11.64 -12.44 5.47
CA GLY A 331 11.53 -11.90 4.12
C GLY A 331 10.96 -12.93 3.14
N LEU A 332 10.26 -12.44 2.10
CA LEU A 332 9.57 -13.28 1.12
C LEU A 332 10.48 -14.35 0.49
N ILE A 333 11.61 -13.93 -0.06
CA ILE A 333 12.53 -14.81 -0.80
C ILE A 333 13.28 -15.73 0.16
N THR A 334 13.64 -15.26 1.36
CA THR A 334 14.32 -16.06 2.37
C THR A 334 13.42 -17.21 2.85
N THR A 335 12.18 -16.91 3.25
CA THR A 335 11.21 -17.95 3.63
C THR A 335 10.99 -18.96 2.50
N LEU A 336 10.84 -18.50 1.26
CA LEU A 336 10.68 -19.43 0.14
C LEU A 336 11.85 -20.39 -0.02
N LYS A 337 13.09 -19.94 0.18
CA LYS A 337 14.28 -20.81 0.08
C LYS A 337 14.26 -21.89 1.15
N ASP A 338 13.86 -21.53 2.37
CA ASP A 338 13.86 -22.44 3.52
C ASP A 338 12.76 -23.51 3.40
N HIS A 339 11.63 -23.16 2.79
CA HIS A 339 10.50 -24.06 2.60
C HIS A 339 10.39 -24.65 1.17
N LYS A 340 11.29 -24.34 0.24
CA LYS A 340 11.22 -24.82 -1.16
C LYS A 340 11.10 -26.35 -1.28
N LYS A 341 11.74 -27.08 -0.37
CA LYS A 341 11.74 -28.56 -0.35
C LYS A 341 10.37 -29.17 -0.01
N ASN A 342 9.52 -28.39 0.65
CA ASN A 342 8.18 -28.77 1.05
C ASN A 342 7.19 -28.67 -0.12
N LEU A 343 7.48 -27.79 -1.08
CA LEU A 343 6.63 -27.61 -2.24
C LEU A 343 6.58 -28.88 -3.10
N THR A 344 5.42 -29.11 -3.71
CA THR A 344 5.25 -30.15 -4.73
C THR A 344 6.21 -29.91 -5.89
N LYS A 345 6.48 -30.97 -6.67
CA LYS A 345 7.39 -30.88 -7.82
C LYS A 345 6.91 -29.82 -8.83
N ASP A 346 5.62 -29.80 -9.15
CA ASP A 346 5.01 -28.86 -10.10
C ASP A 346 5.17 -27.39 -9.64
N THR A 347 4.79 -27.10 -8.39
CA THR A 347 4.91 -25.76 -7.80
C THR A 347 6.38 -25.30 -7.71
N ARG A 348 7.29 -26.24 -7.43
CA ARG A 348 8.73 -25.95 -7.42
C ARG A 348 9.27 -25.59 -8.81
N GLU A 349 8.82 -26.28 -9.87
CA GLU A 349 9.20 -25.97 -11.25
C GLU A 349 8.68 -24.58 -11.67
N LYS A 350 7.41 -24.27 -11.37
CA LYS A 350 6.84 -22.93 -11.59
C LYS A 350 7.60 -21.84 -10.82
N LEU A 351 8.00 -22.12 -9.58
CA LEU A 351 8.81 -21.20 -8.79
C LEU A 351 10.18 -20.97 -9.44
N GLU A 352 10.84 -22.02 -9.91
CA GLU A 352 12.13 -21.88 -10.61
C GLU A 352 12.00 -21.06 -11.90
N ASP A 353 10.89 -21.19 -12.60
CA ASP A 353 10.59 -20.40 -13.80
C ASP A 353 10.47 -18.91 -13.49
N LEU A 354 9.91 -18.53 -12.33
CA LEU A 354 9.85 -17.14 -11.88
C LEU A 354 11.24 -16.53 -11.59
N PHE A 355 12.25 -17.36 -11.31
CA PHE A 355 13.66 -16.95 -11.13
C PHE A 355 14.50 -17.03 -12.41
N ARG A 356 13.90 -17.34 -13.58
CA ARG A 356 14.59 -17.23 -14.86
C ARG A 356 14.85 -15.77 -15.24
N SER A 357 15.88 -15.53 -16.06
CA SER A 357 16.24 -14.18 -16.53
C SER A 357 15.20 -13.57 -17.47
N SER A 358 14.35 -14.40 -18.10
CA SER A 358 13.23 -13.96 -18.93
C SER A 358 12.02 -13.50 -18.11
N SER A 359 11.92 -13.91 -16.84
CA SER A 359 10.79 -13.63 -15.98
C SER A 359 10.97 -12.29 -15.28
N LYS A 360 9.91 -11.48 -15.28
CA LYS A 360 9.87 -10.17 -14.63
C LYS A 360 8.66 -10.12 -13.71
N VAL A 361 8.80 -9.41 -12.60
CA VAL A 361 7.72 -9.15 -11.66
C VAL A 361 7.67 -7.66 -11.36
N SER A 362 6.47 -7.10 -11.38
CA SER A 362 6.26 -5.71 -10.97
C SER A 362 6.78 -5.51 -9.55
N ILE A 363 7.44 -4.38 -9.30
CA ILE A 363 7.94 -4.02 -7.97
C ILE A 363 6.94 -3.19 -7.16
N ALA A 364 5.70 -3.05 -7.65
CA ALA A 364 4.69 -2.29 -6.95
C ALA A 364 4.45 -2.84 -5.54
N TYR A 365 4.18 -1.90 -4.62
CA TYR A 365 3.95 -2.18 -3.20
C TYR A 365 5.08 -2.95 -2.51
N ARG A 366 6.34 -2.69 -2.88
CA ARG A 366 7.55 -3.12 -2.11
C ARG A 366 7.62 -4.63 -1.84
N GLY A 367 7.14 -5.45 -2.78
CA GLY A 367 7.18 -6.91 -2.66
C GLY A 367 5.81 -7.58 -2.65
N CYS A 368 4.70 -6.85 -2.45
CA CYS A 368 3.37 -7.47 -2.52
C CYS A 368 3.09 -8.08 -3.90
N MET A 369 3.56 -7.47 -4.99
CA MET A 369 3.41 -8.06 -6.34
C MET A 369 4.25 -9.33 -6.53
N VAL A 370 5.36 -9.47 -5.80
CA VAL A 370 6.16 -10.70 -5.79
C VAL A 370 5.46 -11.77 -4.97
N CYS A 371 4.89 -11.42 -3.82
CA CYS A 371 4.02 -12.32 -3.06
C CYS A 371 2.81 -12.79 -3.89
N LYS A 372 2.18 -11.88 -4.65
CA LYS A 372 1.09 -12.22 -5.59
C LYS A 372 1.57 -13.18 -6.66
N ALA A 373 2.73 -12.94 -7.27
CA ALA A 373 3.30 -13.85 -8.25
C ALA A 373 3.55 -15.25 -7.65
N PHE A 374 3.92 -15.37 -6.38
CA PHE A 374 4.04 -16.65 -5.68
C PHE A 374 2.69 -17.31 -5.42
N TYR A 375 1.66 -16.54 -5.09
CA TYR A 375 0.30 -17.04 -4.96
C TYR A 375 -0.27 -17.55 -6.28
N ASP A 376 -0.14 -16.77 -7.36
CA ASP A 376 -0.66 -17.12 -8.69
C ASP A 376 -0.07 -18.45 -9.23
N ILE A 377 1.08 -18.88 -8.71
CA ILE A 377 1.73 -20.15 -9.09
C ILE A 377 1.57 -21.26 -8.05
N GLY A 378 0.78 -21.05 -6.98
CA GLY A 378 0.44 -22.05 -5.96
C GLY A 378 1.44 -22.18 -4.80
N VAL A 379 2.55 -21.42 -4.80
CA VAL A 379 3.58 -21.53 -3.74
C VAL A 379 3.03 -21.13 -2.39
N VAL A 380 2.30 -20.02 -2.36
CA VAL A 380 1.77 -19.46 -1.12
C VAL A 380 0.69 -20.36 -0.53
N GLU A 381 -0.19 -20.93 -1.37
CA GLU A 381 -1.24 -21.87 -0.93
C GLU A 381 -0.62 -23.12 -0.27
N GLU A 382 0.37 -23.73 -0.92
CA GLU A 382 1.05 -24.92 -0.36
C GLU A 382 1.73 -24.62 0.99
N LEU A 383 2.36 -23.46 1.15
CA LEU A 383 3.02 -23.08 2.39
C LEU A 383 2.06 -22.78 3.55
N LEU A 384 0.81 -22.44 3.26
CA LEU A 384 -0.24 -22.25 4.26
C LEU A 384 -0.91 -23.56 4.69
N HIS A 385 -0.91 -24.58 3.82
CA HIS A 385 -1.48 -25.89 4.13
C HIS A 385 -0.52 -26.80 4.91
N GLU A 386 0.79 -26.57 4.78
CA GLU A 386 1.77 -27.19 5.66
C GLU A 386 2.00 -26.34 6.91
N HIS A 387 2.10 -26.96 8.08
CA HIS A 387 2.54 -26.28 9.31
C HIS A 387 3.96 -25.72 9.10
N SER A 388 4.05 -24.47 8.68
CA SER A 388 5.30 -23.75 8.46
C SER A 388 5.77 -23.15 9.79
N ASP A 389 6.64 -23.89 10.50
CA ASP A 389 7.28 -23.41 11.71
C ASP A 389 8.40 -22.40 11.38
N CYS A 390 8.23 -21.13 11.78
CA CYS A 390 9.32 -20.16 11.67
C CYS A 390 10.41 -20.46 12.71
N LYS A 391 11.67 -20.51 12.27
CA LYS A 391 12.82 -20.63 13.19
C LYS A 391 13.04 -19.30 13.89
N ARG A 392 12.49 -19.16 15.11
CA ARG A 392 12.71 -18.00 15.98
C ARG A 392 14.19 -17.73 16.27
#